data_AF-A0A7Y2JDB6-F1
#
_entry.id   AF-A0A7Y2JDB6-F1
#
_cell.length_a   1.000
_cell.length_b   1.000
_cell.length_c   1.000
_cell.angle_alpha   90.00
_cell.angle_beta   90.00
_cell.angle_gamma   90.00
#
_symmetry.space_group_name_H-M   'P 1'
#
loop_
_entity.id
_entity.type
_entity.pdbx_description
1 polymer ?
#
loop_
_entity_poly.entity_id
_entity_poly.type
_entity_poly.pdbx_seq_one_letter_code
_entity_poly.pdbx_strand_id
1 'polypeptide(L)'
;IISIPEAEIKVNPDLEYYDVQSDFLNPFEAADYNAIKESIRASLMQKFEASKLRANAKDRLISELSKFFILTNSLNWTLIHEQNPILSLEQLQNIKL
;
A
#
# COMPACT_ATOMS: atom_id res chain seq x y z
N ILE A 1 -3.15 16.89 12.80
CA ILE A 1 -2.45 15.99 11.85
C ILE A 1 -2.34 16.79 10.56
N ILE A 2 -1.13 17.15 10.15
CA ILE A 2 -0.85 18.25 9.19
C ILE A 2 -0.61 17.73 7.77
N SER A 3 -0.52 16.41 7.57
CA SER A 3 -0.44 15.82 6.23
C SER A 3 -0.95 14.38 6.25
N ILE A 4 -1.33 13.90 5.06
CA ILE A 4 -1.63 12.49 4.86
C ILE A 4 -0.29 11.73 4.84
N PRO A 5 -0.15 10.61 5.58
CA PRO A 5 1.09 9.86 5.62
C PRO A 5 1.43 9.24 4.26
N GLU A 6 2.72 9.09 3.99
CA GLU A 6 3.17 8.34 2.82
C GLU A 6 2.63 6.90 2.86
N ALA A 7 2.41 6.33 1.67
CA ALA A 7 1.90 4.97 1.53
C ALA A 7 2.89 3.96 2.11
N GLU A 8 2.50 3.26 3.19
CA GLU A 8 3.29 2.19 3.79
C GLU A 8 3.21 0.91 2.94
N ILE A 9 4.36 0.31 2.63
CA ILE A 9 4.44 -0.95 1.88
C ILE A 9 4.90 -2.06 2.83
N LYS A 10 4.03 -3.03 3.10
CA LYS A 10 4.38 -4.26 3.84
C LYS A 10 4.43 -5.44 2.89
N VAL A 11 5.63 -5.93 2.59
CA VAL A 11 5.85 -7.16 1.83
C VAL A 11 6.14 -8.29 2.81
N ASN A 12 5.16 -9.18 3.00
CA ASN A 12 5.28 -10.41 3.79
C ASN A 12 5.15 -11.59 2.82
N PRO A 13 6.25 -12.07 2.21
CA PRO A 13 6.17 -13.22 1.32
C PRO A 13 6.00 -14.49 2.17
N ASP A 14 4.89 -15.20 1.99
CA ASP A 14 4.77 -16.59 2.43
C ASP A 14 5.54 -17.47 1.44
N LEU A 15 6.52 -18.23 1.94
CA LEU A 15 7.38 -19.10 1.15
C LEU A 15 6.87 -20.54 1.28
N GLU A 16 6.28 -21.07 0.21
CA GLU A 16 5.97 -22.50 0.09
C GLU A 16 7.12 -23.20 -0.65
N TYR A 17 7.81 -24.10 0.05
CA TYR A 17 8.86 -24.93 -0.55
C TYR A 17 8.25 -26.24 -1.04
N TYR A 18 8.26 -26.45 -2.35
CA TYR A 18 8.07 -27.77 -2.92
C TYR A 18 9.37 -28.53 -2.73
N ASP A 19 9.33 -29.64 -1.98
CA ASP A 19 10.46 -30.54 -1.76
C ASP A 19 10.89 -31.14 -3.10
N VAL A 20 11.79 -30.44 -3.79
CA VAL A 20 12.51 -30.95 -4.94
C VAL A 20 13.53 -31.93 -4.39
N GLN A 21 13.07 -33.17 -4.19
CA GLN A 21 13.80 -34.36 -3.76
C GLN A 21 15.30 -34.09 -3.62
N SER A 22 15.73 -33.79 -2.39
CA SER A 22 17.11 -33.45 -2.08
C SER A 22 18.03 -34.58 -2.50
N ASP A 23 18.65 -34.47 -3.67
CA ASP A 23 19.82 -35.28 -4.00
C ASP A 23 20.86 -35.00 -2.92
N PHE A 24 21.38 -36.06 -2.31
CA PHE A 24 22.30 -36.08 -1.16
C PHE A 24 23.54 -35.15 -1.29
N LEU A 25 23.79 -34.60 -2.48
CA LEU A 25 24.97 -33.82 -2.85
C LEU A 25 24.77 -32.29 -2.82
N ASN A 26 23.59 -31.75 -2.47
CA ASN A 26 23.41 -30.30 -2.25
C ASN A 26 22.26 -30.01 -1.26
N PRO A 27 22.51 -30.10 0.07
CA PRO A 27 21.53 -29.67 1.05
C PRO A 27 21.35 -28.15 1.01
N PHE A 28 20.10 -27.68 1.09
CA PHE A 28 19.81 -26.25 1.23
C PHE A 28 20.32 -25.73 2.57
N GLU A 29 21.11 -24.66 2.55
CA GLU A 29 21.61 -23.99 3.75
C GLU A 29 20.75 -22.77 4.12
N ALA A 30 20.88 -22.29 5.36
CA ALA A 30 20.22 -21.07 5.80
C ALA A 30 20.65 -19.83 4.97
N ALA A 31 21.87 -19.84 4.42
CA ALA A 31 22.35 -18.81 3.51
C ALA A 31 21.55 -18.78 2.21
N ASP A 32 21.21 -19.94 1.65
CA ASP A 32 20.41 -20.06 0.43
C ASP A 32 18.98 -19.53 0.66
N TYR A 33 18.40 -19.82 1.82
CA TYR A 33 17.10 -19.27 2.22
C TYR A 33 17.11 -17.73 2.22
N ASN A 34 18.12 -17.13 2.85
CA ASN A 34 18.25 -15.68 2.91
C ASN A 34 18.45 -15.08 1.51
N ALA A 35 19.28 -15.69 0.67
CA ALA A 35 19.51 -15.24 -0.70
C ALA A 35 18.24 -15.29 -1.56
N ILE A 36 17.46 -16.38 -1.45
CA ILE A 36 16.18 -16.54 -2.16
C ILE A 36 15.17 -15.49 -1.66
N LYS A 37 15.06 -15.31 -0.34
CA LYS A 37 14.14 -14.34 0.27
C LYS A 37 14.44 -12.91 -0.19
N GLU A 38 15.71 -12.51 -0.20
CA GLU A 38 16.12 -11.19 -0.68
C GLU A 38 15.84 -11.01 -2.18
N SER A 39 16.11 -12.03 -3.01
CA SER A 39 15.82 -11.99 -4.44
C SER A 39 14.33 -11.84 -4.75
N ILE A 40 13.49 -12.60 -4.03
CA ILE A 40 12.03 -12.52 -4.15
C ILE A 40 11.54 -11.14 -3.70
N ARG A 41 12.05 -10.62 -2.57
CA ARG A 41 11.70 -9.28 -2.07
C ARG A 41 12.07 -8.19 -3.07
N ALA A 42 13.27 -8.25 -3.65
CA ALA A 42 13.71 -7.29 -4.68
C ALA A 42 12.82 -7.35 -5.93
N SER A 43 12.50 -8.55 -6.39
CA SER A 43 11.62 -8.77 -7.55
C SER A 43 10.19 -8.26 -7.31
N LEU A 44 9.64 -8.51 -6.12
CA LEU A 44 8.34 -8.00 -5.70
C LEU A 44 8.34 -6.47 -5.64
N MET A 45 9.40 -5.87 -5.09
CA MET A 45 9.52 -4.41 -5.03
C MET A 45 9.58 -3.79 -6.42
N GLN A 46 10.38 -4.33 -7.34
CA GLN A 46 10.42 -3.86 -8.73
C GLN A 46 9.05 -3.97 -9.42
N LYS A 47 8.35 -5.09 -9.23
CA LYS A 47 6.99 -5.26 -9.76
C LYS A 47 6.01 -4.26 -9.15
N PHE A 48 6.14 -3.96 -7.86
CA PHE A 48 5.30 -2.99 -7.17
C PHE A 48 5.52 -1.57 -7.70
N GLU A 49 6.77 -1.13 -7.85
CA GLU A 49 7.13 0.18 -8.42
C GLU A 49 6.61 0.34 -9.85
N ALA A 50 6.68 -0.73 -10.66
CA ALA A 50 6.16 -0.74 -12.02
C ALA A 50 4.62 -0.90 -12.10
N SER A 51 3.96 -1.21 -10.98
CA SER A 51 2.53 -1.50 -10.95
C SER A 51 1.68 -0.23 -10.79
N LYS A 52 0.38 -0.37 -11.09
CA LYS A 52 -0.63 0.66 -10.81
C LYS A 52 -1.09 0.67 -9.35
N LEU A 53 -0.51 -0.15 -8.46
CA LEU A 53 -1.01 -0.31 -7.08
C LEU A 53 -0.97 1.00 -6.29
N ARG A 54 0.07 1.82 -6.45
CA ARG A 54 0.16 3.15 -5.80
C ARG A 54 -0.94 4.10 -6.27
N ALA A 55 -1.16 4.20 -7.58
CA ALA A 55 -2.22 5.02 -8.15
C ALA A 55 -3.60 4.53 -7.68
N ASN A 56 -3.85 3.23 -7.75
CA ASN A 56 -5.10 2.62 -7.28
C ASN A 56 -5.32 2.85 -5.78
N ALA A 57 -4.28 2.80 -4.96
CA ALA A 57 -4.39 3.06 -3.53
C ALA A 57 -4.78 4.52 -3.25
N LYS A 58 -4.18 5.47 -4.00
CA LYS A 58 -4.56 6.88 -3.97
C LYS A 58 -6.02 7.08 -4.39
N ASP A 59 -6.46 6.46 -5.47
CA ASP A 59 -7.84 6.57 -5.95
C ASP A 59 -8.83 5.99 -4.94
N ARG A 60 -8.50 4.84 -4.31
CA ARG A 60 -9.30 4.26 -3.23
C ARG A 60 -9.39 5.19 -2.03
N LEU A 61 -8.28 5.80 -1.61
CA LEU A 61 -8.28 6.76 -0.50
C LEU A 61 -9.23 7.93 -0.78
N ILE A 62 -9.13 8.55 -1.96
CA ILE A 62 -10.03 9.66 -2.35
C ILE A 62 -11.50 9.19 -2.37
N SER A 63 -11.77 7.98 -2.85
CA SER A 63 -13.13 7.40 -2.83
C SER A 63 -13.68 7.24 -1.41
N GLU A 64 -12.89 6.67 -0.49
CA GLU A 64 -13.31 6.50 0.90
C GLU A 64 -13.48 7.84 1.63
N LEU A 65 -12.58 8.80 1.40
CA LEU A 65 -12.72 10.16 1.93
C LEU A 65 -13.97 10.85 1.38
N SER A 66 -14.33 10.61 0.12
CA SER A 66 -15.55 11.16 -0.49
C SER A 66 -16.80 10.61 0.20
N LYS A 67 -16.82 9.31 0.50
CA LYS A 67 -17.91 8.69 1.28
C LYS A 67 -17.99 9.27 2.68
N PHE A 68 -16.84 9.46 3.34
CA PHE A 68 -16.78 10.08 4.66
C PHE A 68 -17.33 11.50 4.64
N PHE A 69 -16.93 12.31 3.65
CA PHE A 69 -17.42 13.69 3.47
C PHE A 69 -18.95 13.74 3.31
N ILE A 70 -19.53 12.85 2.49
CA ILE A 70 -20.99 12.76 2.32
C ILE A 70 -21.66 12.43 3.65
N LEU A 71 -21.12 11.46 4.39
CA LEU A 71 -21.63 11.06 5.71
C LEU A 71 -21.52 12.18 6.74
N THR A 72 -20.39 12.90 6.81
CA THR A 72 -20.24 13.99 7.78
C THR A 72 -21.21 15.13 7.50
N ASN A 73 -21.43 15.46 6.22
CA ASN A 73 -22.40 16.50 5.85
C ASN A 73 -23.84 16.12 6.23
N SER A 74 -24.22 14.84 6.13
CA SER A 74 -25.55 14.39 6.56
C SER A 74 -25.75 14.49 8.08
N LEU A 75 -24.65 14.53 8.85
CA LEU A 75 -24.63 14.74 10.30
C LEU A 75 -24.41 16.21 10.69
N ASN A 76 -24.47 17.14 9.73
CA ASN A 76 -24.16 18.57 9.91
C ASN A 76 -22.72 18.84 10.43
N TRP A 77 -21.80 17.91 10.23
CA TRP A 77 -20.39 18.07 10.59
C TRP A 77 -19.58 18.65 9.42
N THR A 78 -18.68 19.57 9.72
CA THR A 78 -17.79 20.20 8.73
C THR A 78 -16.44 19.50 8.72
N LEU A 79 -16.01 19.03 7.55
CA LEU A 79 -14.67 18.50 7.35
C LEU A 79 -13.67 19.66 7.19
N ILE A 80 -12.59 19.66 7.98
CA ILE A 80 -11.54 20.68 7.95
C ILE A 80 -10.20 20.02 7.63
N HIS A 81 -9.51 20.52 6.61
CA HIS A 81 -8.15 20.12 6.24
C HIS A 81 -7.23 21.33 6.29
N GLU A 82 -6.12 21.24 7.04
CA GLU A 82 -5.16 22.36 7.21
C GLU A 82 -5.83 23.70 7.55
N GLN A 83 -6.81 23.67 8.47
CA GLN A 83 -7.59 24.85 8.90
C GLN A 83 -8.55 25.41 7.83
N ASN A 84 -8.62 24.80 6.65
CA ASN A 84 -9.55 25.17 5.59
C ASN A 84 -10.74 24.19 5.57
N PRO A 85 -11.99 24.67 5.63
CA PRO A 85 -13.15 23.81 5.49
C PRO A 85 -13.24 23.29 4.06
N ILE A 86 -13.50 21.99 3.92
CA ILE A 86 -13.83 21.36 2.65
C ILE A 86 -15.34 21.50 2.46
N LEU A 87 -15.76 22.16 1.40
CA LEU A 87 -17.15 22.50 1.11
C LEU A 87 -17.70 21.71 -0.09
N SER A 88 -16.84 21.11 -0.91
CA SER A 88 -17.25 20.32 -2.07
C SER A 88 -16.37 19.08 -2.30
N LEU A 89 -16.92 18.10 -3.01
CA LEU A 89 -16.18 16.92 -3.44
C LEU A 89 -15.04 17.26 -4.41
N GLU A 90 -15.19 18.30 -5.22
CA GLU A 90 -14.13 18.78 -6.12
C GLU A 90 -12.93 19.30 -5.34
N GLN A 91 -13.15 19.98 -4.21
CA GLN A 91 -12.06 20.41 -3.33
C GLN A 91 -11.33 19.22 -2.73
N LEU A 92 -12.06 18.17 -2.35
CA LEU A 92 -11.50 16.93 -1.82
C LEU A 92 -10.63 16.19 -2.86
N GLN A 93 -11.07 16.12 -4.12
CA GLN A 93 -10.33 15.49 -5.21
C GLN A 93 -9.02 16.21 -5.55
N ASN A 94 -8.97 17.52 -5.31
CA ASN A 94 -7.82 18.36 -5.59
C ASN A 94 -6.88 18.54 -4.38
N ILE A 95 -7.12 17.83 -3.27
CA ILE A 95 -6.18 17.83 -2.15
C ILE A 95 -4.85 17.27 -2.63
N LYS A 96 -3.78 18.03 -2.36
CA LYS A 96 -2.42 17.53 -2.53
C LYS A 96 -2.18 16.46 -1.46
N LEU A 97 -2.19 15.21 -1.90
CA LEU A 97 -1.66 14.07 -1.17
C LEU A 97 -0.14 14.06 -1.25
#